data_AF-A0A938C549-F1
#
_entry.id   AF-A0A938C549-F1
#
_cell.length_a   1.000
_cell.length_b   1.000
_cell.length_c   1.000
_cell.angle_alpha   90.00
_cell.angle_beta   90.00
_cell.angle_gamma   90.00
#
_symmetry.space_group_name_H-M   'P 1'
#
loop_
_entity.id
_entity.type
_entity.pdbx_description
1 polymer ?
#
loop_
_entity_poly.entity_id
_entity_poly.type
_entity_poly.pdbx_seq_one_letter_code
_entity_poly.pdbx_strand_id
1 'polypeptide(L)' 'MLAALPELSLQIVEFAREHGRVTMMDAIKLTGASRNTLKQHFRDLTERNHLEQHGSGRGVRYGLK' A
#
# COMPACT_ATOMS: atom_id res chain seq x y z
N MET A 1 10.23 -14.80 13.02
CA MET A 1 9.76 -13.55 13.66
C MET A 1 8.90 -12.79 12.65
N LEU A 2 7.56 -12.91 12.74
CA LEU A 2 6.60 -12.16 11.91
C LEU A 2 6.34 -10.75 12.48
N ALA A 3 7.30 -10.19 13.21
CA ALA A 3 7.08 -9.13 14.19
C ALA A 3 7.32 -7.70 13.68
N ALA A 4 7.18 -7.41 12.38
CA ALA A 4 7.42 -6.04 11.89
C ALA A 4 6.79 -5.72 10.53
N LEU A 5 5.57 -6.19 10.23
CA LEU A 5 4.74 -5.39 9.33
C LEU A 5 3.93 -4.41 10.17
N PRO A 6 4.10 -3.09 9.96
CA PRO A 6 3.21 -2.09 10.55
C PRO A 6 1.77 -2.46 10.21
N GLU A 7 0.85 -2.34 11.17
CA GLU A 7 -0.58 -2.66 10.97
C GLU A 7 -1.16 -1.97 9.72
N LEU A 8 -0.69 -0.74 9.45
CA LEU A 8 -1.00 0.01 8.24
C LEU A 8 -0.65 -0.74 6.95
N SER A 9 0.53 -1.36 6.89
CA SER A 9 0.99 -2.11 5.73
C SER A 9 0.14 -3.36 5.50
N LEU A 10 -0.26 -4.04 6.57
CA LEU A 10 -1.15 -5.19 6.49
C LEU A 10 -2.51 -4.79 5.91
N GLN A 11 -3.14 -3.74 6.44
CA GLN A 11 -4.43 -3.25 5.94
C GLN A 11 -4.38 -2.89 4.45
N ILE A 12 -3.31 -2.24 4.00
CA ILE A 12 -3.12 -1.88 2.57
C ILE A 12 -3.03 -3.13 1.69
N VAL A 13 -2.26 -4.14 2.12
CA VAL A 13 -2.08 -5.40 1.37
C VAL A 13 -3.39 -6.18 1.32
N GLU A 14 -4.11 -6.29 2.43
CA GLU A 14 -5.41 -6.96 2.47
C GLU A 14 -6.44 -6.26 1.60
N PHE A 15 -6.49 -4.93 1.65
CA PHE A 15 -7.37 -4.16 0.77
C PHE A 15 -7.00 -4.36 -0.70
N ALA A 16 -5.71 -4.32 -1.06
CA ALA A 16 -5.24 -4.59 -2.41
C ALA A 16 -5.57 -6.02 -2.86
N ARG A 17 -5.57 -6.99 -1.94
CA ARG A 17 -5.96 -8.38 -2.19
C ARG A 17 -7.45 -8.51 -2.49
N GLU A 18 -8.27 -7.85 -1.70
CA GLU A 18 -9.72 -7.93 -1.80
C GLU A 18 -10.25 -7.16 -3.03
N HIS A 19 -9.67 -5.98 -3.32
CA HIS A 19 -10.12 -5.10 -4.39
C HIS A 19 -9.29 -5.23 -5.69
N GLY A 20 -8.22 -6.02 -5.66
CA GLY A 20 -7.25 -6.19 -6.76
C GLY A 20 -6.32 -5.00 -7.00
N ARG A 21 -6.61 -3.84 -6.42
CA ARG A 21 -5.82 -2.61 -6.52
C ARG A 21 -6.06 -1.73 -5.30
N VAL A 22 -5.05 -0.95 -4.93
CA VAL A 22 -5.15 0.09 -3.92
C VAL A 22 -4.53 1.37 -4.45
N THR A 23 -5.21 2.49 -4.30
CA THR A 23 -4.60 3.81 -4.58
C THR A 23 -4.15 4.46 -3.29
N MET A 24 -3.31 5.51 -3.42
CA MET A 24 -2.94 6.33 -2.28
C MET A 24 -4.17 6.92 -1.57
N MET A 25 -5.23 7.27 -2.32
CA MET A 25 -6.47 7.81 -1.74
C MET A 25 -7.23 6.74 -0.97
N ASP A 26 -7.28 5.50 -1.47
CA ASP A 26 -7.94 4.39 -0.79
C ASP A 26 -7.21 4.06 0.52
N ALA A 27 -5.87 4.02 0.49
CA ALA A 27 -5.08 3.81 1.69
C ALA A 27 -5.26 4.94 2.73
N ILE A 28 -5.39 6.20 2.30
CA ILE A 28 -5.72 7.32 3.20
C ILE A 28 -7.11 7.12 3.82
N LYS A 29 -8.11 6.72 3.04
CA LYS A 29 -9.48 6.49 3.54
C LYS A 29 -9.56 5.28 4.47
N LEU A 30 -8.83 4.21 4.14
CA LEU A 30 -8.81 2.96 4.88
C LEU A 30 -8.12 3.13 6.24
N THR A 31 -6.96 3.77 6.24
CA THR A 31 -6.08 3.83 7.42
C THR A 31 -6.16 5.14 8.20
N GLY A 32 -6.70 6.20 7.59
CA GLY A 32 -6.66 7.56 8.15
C GLY A 32 -5.25 8.17 8.23
N ALA A 33 -4.21 7.46 7.77
CA ALA A 33 -2.83 7.89 7.88
C ALA A 33 -2.48 8.99 6.87
N SER A 34 -1.45 9.78 7.22
CA SER A 34 -0.95 10.82 6.33
C SER A 34 -0.33 10.22 5.06
N ARG A 35 -0.40 10.97 3.95
CA ARG A 35 0.25 10.59 2.68
C ARG A 35 1.75 10.34 2.84
N ASN A 36 2.41 11.05 3.75
CA ASN A 36 3.86 10.91 3.96
C ASN A 36 4.19 9.54 4.59
N THR A 37 3.40 9.15 5.60
CA THR A 37 3.48 7.82 6.25
C THR A 37 3.18 6.71 5.25
N LEU A 38 2.09 6.84 4.49
CA LEU A 38 1.70 5.84 3.49
C LEU A 38 2.73 5.71 2.37
N LYS A 39 3.35 6.80 1.91
CA LYS A 39 4.44 6.73 0.94
C LYS A 39 5.59 5.84 1.39
N GLN A 40 5.98 5.93 2.67
CA GLN A 40 7.03 5.08 3.23
C GLN A 40 6.58 3.61 3.22
N HIS A 41 5.38 3.31 3.73
CA HIS A 41 4.85 1.94 3.72
C HIS A 41 4.69 1.36 2.32
N PHE A 42 4.17 2.11 1.35
CA PHE A 42 4.05 1.65 -0.03
C PHE A 42 5.42 1.35 -0.64
N ARG A 43 6.43 2.18 -0.34
CA ARG A 43 7.80 1.95 -0.78
C ARG A 43 8.34 0.67 -0.17
N ASP A 44 8.25 0.50 1.15
CA ASP A 44 8.70 -0.70 1.85
C ASP A 44 8.01 -1.97 1.32
N LEU A 45 6.69 -1.90 1.09
CA LEU A 45 5.91 -3.00 0.52
C LEU A 45 6.31 -3.32 -0.92
N THR A 46 6.65 -2.30 -1.71
CA THR A 46 7.14 -2.49 -3.09
C THR A 46 8.56 -3.08 -3.09
N GLU A 47 9.45 -2.59 -2.23
CA GLU A 47 10.81 -3.10 -2.05
C GLU A 47 10.80 -4.55 -1.54
N ARG A 48 9.83 -4.91 -0.69
CA ARG A 48 9.60 -6.28 -0.22
C ARG A 48 8.86 -7.18 -1.22
N ASN A 49 8.57 -6.72 -2.43
CA ASN A 49 7.80 -7.45 -3.46
C ASN A 49 6.38 -7.87 -3.02
N HIS A 50 5.75 -7.15 -2.09
CA HIS A 50 4.36 -7.37 -1.72
C HIS A 50 3.39 -6.61 -2.63
N LEU A 51 3.79 -5.42 -3.08
CA LEU A 51 2.99 -4.59 -3.97
C LEU A 51 3.80 -4.23 -5.21
N GLU A 52 3.12 -4.07 -6.33
CA GLU A 52 3.68 -3.52 -7.55
C GLU A 52 2.99 -2.19 -7.88
N GLN A 53 3.80 -1.15 -8.08
CA GLN A 53 3.28 0.13 -8.54
C GLN A 53 2.98 0.06 -10.03
N HIS A 54 1.70 0.20 -10.38
CA HIS A 54 1.25 0.34 -11.75
C HIS A 54 0.95 1.80 -12.08
N GLY A 55 1.68 2.32 -13.06
CA GLY A 55 1.53 3.69 -13.57
C GLY A 55 2.47 4.69 -12.90
N SER A 56 2.46 5.92 -13.42
CA SER A 56 3.32 7.02 -12.97
C SER A 56 2.51 8.33 -12.95
N GLY A 57 2.72 9.17 -11.92
CA GLY A 57 2.04 10.45 -11.78
C GLY A 57 0.65 10.39 -11.11
N ARG A 58 -0.36 11.05 -11.70
CA ARG A 58 -1.69 11.28 -11.10
C ARG A 58 -2.61 10.04 -11.04
N GLY A 59 -2.21 8.92 -11.62
CA GLY A 59 -2.99 7.67 -11.69
C GLY A 59 -2.30 6.46 -11.08
N VAL A 60 -1.32 6.65 -10.19
CA VAL A 60 -0.62 5.55 -9.53
C VAL A 60 -1.62 4.68 -8.75
N ARG A 61 -1.61 3.39 -9.07
CA ARG A 61 -2.31 2.33 -8.35
C ARG A 61 -1.31 1.25 -7.99
N TYR A 62 -1.51 0.60 -6.86
CA TYR A 62 -0.67 -0.51 -6.43
C TYR A 62 -1.48 -1.79 -6.55
N GLY A 63 -0.94 -2.79 -7.22
CA GLY A 63 -1.50 -4.14 -7.30
C GLY A 63 -0.72 -5.07 -6.37
N LEU A 64 -1.31 -6.20 -6.02
CA LEU A 64 -0.51 -7.31 -5.50
C LEU A 64 0.40 -7.84 -6.61
N LYS A 65 1.64 -8.15 -6.22
CA LYS A 65 2.58 -8.86 -7.08
C LYS A 65 2.45 -10.37 -6.92
#